data_AF-A0A8E1WHM7-F1
#
_entry.id   AF-A0A8E1WHM7-F1
#
_cell.length_a   1.000
_cell.length_b   1.000
_cell.length_c   1.000
_cell.angle_alpha   90.00
_cell.angle_beta   90.00
_cell.angle_gamma   90.00
#
_symmetry.space_group_name_H-M   'P 1'
#
loop_
_entity.id
_entity.type
_entity.pdbx_description
1 polymer ?
#
loop_
_entity_poly.entity_id
_entity_poly.type
_entity_poly.pdbx_seq_one_letter_code
_entity_poly.pdbx_strand_id
1 'polypeptide(L)'
;MELRSTIRNINSAHPGSITTVHADSPSLAFEQLTLLVKESEGGRNLDRDDIRNLLKISIDVIVQCKRVGGRFLVIEIYFAAVA
;
A
#
# COMPACT_ATOMS: atom_id res chain seq x y z
N MET A 1 11.01 14.92 0.65
CA MET A 1 10.18 14.35 -0.42
C MET A 1 8.89 13.90 0.25
N GLU A 2 7.90 14.78 0.28
CA GLU A 2 6.67 14.60 1.07
C GLU A 2 5.78 13.51 0.47
N LEU A 3 5.37 12.55 1.30
CA LEU A 3 4.46 11.43 1.02
C LEU A 3 3.00 11.85 0.74
N ARG A 4 2.74 13.16 0.55
CA ARG A 4 1.38 13.72 0.58
C ARG A 4 0.63 13.66 -0.75
N SER A 5 1.26 13.27 -1.86
CA SER A 5 0.56 13.21 -3.15
C SER A 5 -0.15 11.88 -3.43
N THR A 6 0.23 10.76 -2.81
CA THR A 6 -0.30 9.46 -3.24
C THR A 6 -1.64 9.06 -2.64
N ILE A 7 -2.05 9.63 -1.51
CA ILE A 7 -3.32 9.27 -0.85
C ILE A 7 -4.52 9.54 -1.78
N ARG A 8 -4.43 10.57 -2.63
CA ARG A 8 -5.50 10.87 -3.61
C ARG A 8 -5.63 9.83 -4.72
N ASN A 9 -4.56 9.11 -5.07
CA ASN A 9 -4.60 8.13 -6.15
C ASN A 9 -5.08 6.75 -5.69
N ILE A 10 -4.93 6.42 -4.40
CA ILE A 10 -5.50 5.18 -3.85
C ILE A 10 -7.03 5.27 -3.84
N ASN A 11 -7.58 6.44 -3.49
CA ASN A 11 -9.03 6.66 -3.41
C ASN A 11 -9.72 6.81 -4.79
N SER A 12 -8.98 6.95 -5.89
CA SER A 12 -9.55 7.13 -7.23
C SER A 12 -9.55 5.86 -8.09
N ALA A 13 -9.03 4.74 -7.57
CA ALA A 13 -9.03 3.43 -8.22
C ALA A 13 -8.78 3.53 -9.74
N HIS A 14 -7.62 4.06 -10.13
CA HIS A 14 -7.22 4.03 -11.53
C HIS A 14 -6.41 2.75 -11.81
N PRO A 15 -6.92 1.82 -12.65
CA PRO A 15 -6.20 0.60 -12.97
C PRO A 15 -4.77 0.91 -13.46
N GLY A 16 -3.79 0.17 -12.93
CA GLY A 16 -2.37 0.37 -13.27
C GLY A 16 -1.65 1.46 -12.47
N SER A 17 -2.23 1.98 -11.39
CA SER A 17 -1.55 2.95 -10.51
C SER A 17 -0.37 2.30 -9.77
N ILE A 18 0.79 2.98 -9.77
CA ILE A 18 1.99 2.56 -9.03
C ILE A 18 2.27 3.57 -7.90
N THR A 19 2.57 3.07 -6.71
CA THR A 19 2.96 3.87 -5.53
C THR A 19 4.08 3.19 -4.75
N THR A 20 4.65 3.91 -3.79
CA THR A 20 5.66 3.42 -2.84
C THR A 20 5.24 3.77 -1.41
N VAL A 21 5.47 2.87 -0.47
CA VAL A 21 5.34 3.11 0.98
C VAL A 21 6.55 2.54 1.70
N HIS A 22 6.96 3.15 2.81
CA HIS A 22 7.99 2.58 3.66
C HIS A 22 7.40 1.49 4.55
N ALA A 23 7.79 0.25 4.31
CA ALA A 23 7.42 -0.90 5.12
C ALA A 23 8.51 -1.98 5.04
N ASP A 24 8.63 -2.79 6.09
CA ASP A 24 9.59 -3.89 6.18
C ASP A 24 9.06 -5.22 5.65
N SER A 25 7.77 -5.28 5.29
CA SER A 25 7.12 -6.43 4.66
C SER A 25 5.83 -5.98 3.92
N PRO A 26 5.29 -6.80 3.00
CA PRO A 26 3.98 -6.55 2.39
C PRO A 26 2.85 -6.44 3.41
N SER A 27 2.88 -7.24 4.48
CA SER A 27 1.87 -7.17 5.55
C SER A 27 1.90 -5.83 6.29
N LEU A 28 3.10 -5.30 6.57
CA LEU A 28 3.29 -3.97 7.15
C LEU A 28 2.96 -2.85 6.16
N ALA A 29 3.14 -3.07 4.85
CA ALA A 29 2.70 -2.12 3.84
C ALA A 29 1.19 -1.91 3.90
N PHE A 30 0.40 -2.98 4.04
CA PHE A 30 -1.04 -2.86 4.27
C PHE A 30 -1.38 -2.09 5.55
N GLU A 31 -0.62 -2.29 6.63
CA GLU A 31 -0.79 -1.53 7.88
C GLU A 31 -0.56 -0.03 7.69
N GLN A 32 0.55 0.33 7.05
CA GLN A 32 0.89 1.73 6.80
C GLN A 32 -0.15 2.41 5.92
N LEU A 33 -0.58 1.75 4.85
CA LEU A 33 -1.65 2.26 3.99
C LEU A 33 -2.97 2.39 4.75
N THR A 34 -3.28 1.45 5.64
CA THR A 34 -4.49 1.52 6.48
C THR A 34 -4.46 2.75 7.38
N LEU A 35 -3.33 3.04 8.01
CA LEU A 35 -3.15 4.25 8.83
C LEU A 35 -3.29 5.52 7.99
N LEU A 36 -2.63 5.59 6.83
CA LEU A 36 -2.70 6.76 5.93
C LEU A 36 -4.13 7.03 5.46
N VAL A 37 -4.91 5.99 5.15
CA VAL A 37 -6.32 6.14 4.78
C VAL A 37 -7.13 6.62 5.99
N LYS A 38 -6.91 6.02 7.17
CA LYS A 38 -7.61 6.40 8.41
C LYS A 38 -7.32 7.84 8.84
N GLU A 39 -6.13 8.37 8.55
CA GLU A 39 -5.78 9.77 8.82
C GLU A 39 -6.37 10.75 7.80
N SER A 40 -6.86 10.26 6.65
CA SER A 40 -7.47 11.11 5.62
C SER A 40 -8.91 11.52 5.99
N GLU A 41 -9.35 12.68 5.48
CA GLU A 41 -10.72 13.18 5.72
C GLU A 41 -11.82 12.19 5.30
N GLY A 42 -11.58 11.44 4.21
CA GLY A 42 -12.52 10.46 3.68
C GLY A 42 -12.50 9.11 4.41
N GLY A 43 -11.35 8.72 4.98
CA GLY A 43 -11.19 7.42 5.63
C GLY A 43 -11.30 7.44 7.17
N ARG A 44 -11.28 8.60 7.82
CA ARG A 44 -11.30 8.71 9.30
C ARG A 44 -12.46 8.00 9.99
N ASN A 45 -13.62 7.91 9.35
CA ASN A 45 -14.81 7.29 9.92
C ASN A 45 -14.99 5.82 9.52
N LEU A 46 -14.15 5.28 8.63
CA LEU A 46 -14.22 3.87 8.22
C LEU A 46 -13.59 2.96 9.27
N ASP A 47 -14.11 1.74 9.45
CA ASP A 47 -13.45 0.75 10.28
C ASP A 47 -12.07 0.41 9.69
N ARG A 48 -11.13 0.12 10.57
CA ARG A 48 -9.79 -0.33 10.18
C ARG A 48 -9.87 -1.60 9.34
N ASP A 49 -10.76 -2.53 9.68
CA ASP A 49 -10.90 -3.79 8.95
C ASP A 49 -11.53 -3.57 7.56
N ASP A 50 -12.48 -2.63 7.44
CA ASP A 50 -13.05 -2.23 6.15
C ASP A 50 -11.98 -1.61 5.23
N ILE A 51 -11.17 -0.70 5.75
CA ILE A 51 -10.04 -0.11 5.01
C ILE A 51 -9.09 -1.22 4.55
N ARG A 52 -8.74 -2.15 5.43
CA ARG A 52 -7.82 -3.24 5.11
C ARG A 52 -8.38 -4.15 4.01
N ASN A 53 -9.68 -4.43 4.05
CA ASN A 53 -10.35 -5.22 3.02
C ASN A 53 -10.35 -4.48 1.67
N LEU A 54 -10.65 -3.18 1.65
CA LEU A 54 -10.60 -2.35 0.45
C LEU A 54 -9.19 -2.33 -0.17
N LEU A 55 -8.15 -2.23 0.66
CA LEU A 55 -6.76 -2.25 0.19
C LEU A 55 -6.39 -3.61 -0.42
N LYS A 56 -6.84 -4.73 0.16
CA LYS A 56 -6.59 -6.08 -0.39
C LYS A 56 -7.27 -6.32 -1.73
N ILE A 57 -8.44 -5.71 -1.95
CA ILE A 57 -9.16 -5.78 -3.23
C ILE A 57 -8.50 -4.86 -4.26
N SER A 58 -7.97 -3.71 -3.84
CA SER A 58 -7.42 -2.69 -4.73
C SER A 58 -5.94 -2.90 -5.11
N ILE A 59 -5.19 -3.68 -4.32
CA ILE A 59 -3.74 -3.88 -4.51
C ILE A 59 -3.48 -5.29 -5.02
N ASP A 60 -3.19 -5.39 -6.31
CA ASP A 60 -2.88 -6.65 -6.98
C ASP A 60 -1.48 -7.17 -6.61
N VAL A 61 -0.49 -6.27 -6.53
CA VAL A 61 0.92 -6.62 -6.36
C VAL A 61 1.61 -5.70 -5.37
N ILE A 62 2.40 -6.27 -4.45
CA ILE A 62 3.38 -5.51 -3.65
C ILE A 62 4.76 -6.13 -3.89
N VAL A 63 5.70 -5.31 -4.35
CA VAL A 63 7.10 -5.69 -4.52
C VAL A 63 7.91 -5.11 -3.37
N GLN A 64 8.38 -5.97 -2.46
CA GLN A 64 9.22 -5.54 -1.35
C GLN A 64 10.67 -5.44 -1.81
N CYS A 65 11.20 -4.22 -1.78
CA CYS A 65 12.60 -3.94 -2.05
C CYS A 65 13.38 -3.76 -0.75
N LYS A 66 14.58 -4.33 -0.67
CA LYS A 66 15.51 -4.11 0.46
C LYS A 66 16.90 -3.80 -0.06
N ARG A 67 17.61 -2.91 0.63
CA ARG A 67 19.01 -2.61 0.35
C ARG A 67 19.90 -3.62 1.10
N VAL A 68 20.62 -4.45 0.37
CA VAL A 68 21.56 -5.44 0.91
C VAL A 68 22.92 -5.24 0.24
N GLY A 69 23.98 -5.05 1.03
CA GLY A 69 25.33 -4.82 0.49
C GLY A 69 25.40 -3.63 -0.48
N GLY A 70 24.61 -2.57 -0.26
CA GLY A 70 24.56 -1.38 -1.11
C GLY A 70 23.72 -1.51 -2.39
N ARG A 71 23.14 -2.68 -2.68
CA ARG A 71 22.28 -2.93 -3.84
C ARG A 71 20.82 -3.08 -3.42
N PHE A 72 19.89 -2.61 -4.25
CA PHE A 72 18.46 -2.88 -4.06
C PHE A 72 18.11 -4.23 -4.67
N LEU A 73 17.46 -5.06 -3.88
CA LEU A 73 17.01 -6.39 -4.26
C LEU A 73 15.51 -6.47 -4.00
N VAL A 74 14.79 -7.17 -4.88
CA VAL A 74 13.45 -7.66 -4.57
C VAL A 74 13.61 -8.86 -3.63
N ILE A 75 13.03 -8.77 -2.44
CA ILE A 75 13.15 -9.80 -1.41
C ILE A 75 11.86 -10.57 -1.18
N GLU A 76 10.72 -9.98 -1.57
CA GLU A 76 9.40 -10.60 -1.43
C GLU A 76 8.45 -9.97 -2.45
N ILE A 77 7.52 -10.78 -2.96
CA ILE A 77 6.43 -10.32 -3.82
C ILE A 77 5.14 -10.87 -3.23
N TYR A 78 4.24 -9.98 -2.85
CA TYR A 78 2.83 -10.32 -2.63
C TYR A 78 2.11 -10.19 -3.97
N PHE A 79 1.32 -11.21 -4.31
CA PHE A 79 0.49 -11.24 -5.50
C PHE A 79 -0.90 -11.75 -5.12
N ALA A 80 -1.91 -10.90 -5.28
CA ALA A 80 -3.30 -11.31 -5.18
C ALA A 80 -3.68 -12.04 -6.47
N ALA A 81 -3.66 -13.38 -6.44
CA ALA A 81 -4.11 -14.16 -7.58
C ALA A 81 -5.57 -13.84 -7.87
N VAL A 82 -5.85 -13.30 -9.06
CA VAL A 82 -7.22 -13.14 -9.55
C VAL A 82 -7.76 -14.54 -9.83
N ALA A 83 -8.84 -14.92 -9.16
CA ALA A 83 -9.64 -16.10 -9.50
C ALA A 83 -10.53 -15.80 -10.70
#